data_AF-A0A2W4ZIU7-F1
#
_entry.id   AF-A0A2W4ZIU7-F1
#
_cell.length_a   1.000
_cell.length_b   1.000
_cell.length_c   1.000
_cell.angle_alpha   90.00
_cell.angle_beta   90.00
_cell.angle_gamma   90.00
#
_symmetry.space_group_name_H-M   'P 1'
#
loop_
_entity.id
_entity.type
_entity.pdbx_description
1 polymer ?
#
loop_
_entity_poly.entity_id
_entity_poly.type
_entity_poly.pdbx_seq_one_letter_code
_entity_poly.pdbx_strand_id
1 'polypeptide(L)'
;MKLKSLSSDRFPHVRMRRLRRTESIRDMVRENHISAHDLIVPLFVEEDIDERLPLSTLPGVWRETEKSLEKRVKDIAASGVRGIMLFGVSHNKDHNGSDSMSPDGLLARMINRAKNAAPELSVIADVCFCEYTDHGHCGPLCEHGDVDNDRTIENIALQSLVACEAGADIIAPSGMMDGQVSAIR
;
A
#
# COMPACT_ATOMS: atom_id res chain seq x y z
N MET A 1 38.56 -38.84 -34.19
CA MET A 1 37.17 -39.32 -33.99
C MET A 1 36.37 -38.18 -33.36
N LYS A 2 35.69 -37.35 -34.16
CA LYS A 2 34.90 -36.21 -33.64
C LYS A 2 33.56 -36.77 -33.15
N LEU A 3 33.36 -36.80 -31.84
CA LEU A 3 32.05 -37.05 -31.23
C LEU A 3 31.09 -35.96 -31.73
N LYS A 4 30.14 -36.35 -32.60
CA LYS A 4 29.00 -35.50 -32.94
C LYS A 4 28.24 -35.24 -31.65
N SER A 5 28.17 -33.96 -31.24
CA SER A 5 27.18 -33.49 -30.27
C SER A 5 25.80 -33.86 -30.81
N LEU A 6 25.24 -34.96 -30.31
CA LEU A 6 23.83 -35.25 -30.45
C LEU A 6 23.14 -34.26 -29.52
N SER A 7 22.61 -33.16 -30.07
CA SER A 7 21.81 -32.22 -29.30
C SER A 7 20.55 -32.94 -28.81
N SER A 8 20.63 -33.52 -27.61
CA SER A 8 19.56 -34.27 -26.94
C SER A 8 18.34 -33.40 -26.63
N ASP A 9 18.49 -32.08 -26.79
CA ASP A 9 17.51 -31.08 -26.35
C ASP A 9 16.41 -30.78 -27.37
N ARG A 10 16.35 -31.57 -28.44
CA ARG A 10 15.36 -31.38 -29.52
C ARG A 10 14.27 -32.43 -29.45
N PHE A 11 13.11 -32.09 -29.99
CA PHE A 11 12.05 -33.05 -30.24
C PHE A 11 12.57 -34.19 -31.15
N PRO A 12 12.20 -35.46 -30.90
CA PRO A 12 11.26 -35.96 -29.90
C PRO A 12 11.89 -36.34 -28.55
N HIS A 13 13.20 -36.14 -28.36
CA HIS A 13 13.93 -36.52 -27.15
C HIS A 13 13.53 -35.64 -25.96
N VAL A 14 13.49 -34.31 -26.14
CA VAL A 14 12.83 -33.39 -25.20
C VAL A 14 11.38 -33.17 -25.60
N ARG A 15 10.47 -33.50 -24.70
CA ARG A 15 9.03 -33.23 -24.81
C ARG A 15 8.57 -32.58 -23.52
N MET A 16 8.48 -31.25 -23.50
CA MET A 16 8.09 -30.49 -22.32
C MET A 16 6.69 -30.85 -21.80
N ARG A 17 5.82 -31.44 -22.64
CA ARG A 17 4.53 -31.99 -22.21
C ARG A 17 4.64 -33.13 -21.18
N ARG A 18 5.79 -33.82 -21.07
CA ARG A 18 6.01 -34.85 -20.05
C ARG A 18 5.88 -34.27 -18.63
N LEU A 19 6.41 -33.08 -18.40
CA LEU A 19 6.30 -32.36 -17.12
C LEU A 19 4.92 -31.73 -16.87
N ARG A 20 4.02 -31.79 -17.85
CA ARG A 20 2.66 -31.21 -17.75
C ARG A 20 1.56 -32.27 -17.69
N ARG A 21 1.94 -33.56 -17.66
CA ARG A 21 1.04 -34.70 -17.85
C ARG A 21 0.01 -34.83 -16.73
N THR A 22 0.41 -34.62 -15.49
CA THR A 22 -0.46 -34.73 -14.31
C THR A 22 -0.29 -33.51 -13.42
N GLU A 23 -1.27 -33.26 -12.56
CA GLU A 23 -1.20 -32.21 -11.55
C GLU A 23 0.00 -32.41 -10.62
N SER A 24 0.17 -33.61 -10.06
CA SER A 24 1.32 -33.95 -9.22
C SER A 24 2.68 -33.65 -9.86
N ILE A 25 2.87 -33.90 -11.17
CA ILE A 25 4.13 -33.56 -11.83
C ILE A 25 4.28 -32.04 -11.98
N ARG A 26 3.20 -31.33 -12.33
CA ARG A 26 3.23 -29.86 -12.42
C ARG A 26 3.51 -29.21 -11.08
N ASP A 27 3.03 -29.77 -9.97
CA ASP A 27 3.30 -29.26 -8.63
C ASP A 27 4.77 -29.45 -8.24
N MET A 28 5.39 -30.59 -8.58
CA MET A 28 6.82 -30.83 -8.31
C MET A 28 7.77 -29.89 -9.07
N VAL A 29 7.36 -29.40 -10.24
CA VAL A 29 8.21 -28.54 -11.09
C VAL A 29 7.72 -27.09 -11.16
N ARG A 30 6.74 -26.69 -10.34
CA ARG A 30 6.26 -25.32 -10.30
C ARG A 30 7.36 -24.41 -9.77
N GLU A 31 7.68 -23.37 -10.54
CA GLU A 31 8.79 -22.47 -10.20
C GLU A 31 8.39 -21.37 -9.21
N ASN A 32 7.11 -20.96 -9.23
CA ASN A 32 6.63 -19.83 -8.44
C ASN A 32 5.41 -20.23 -7.62
N HIS A 33 5.38 -19.76 -6.38
CA HIS A 33 4.30 -19.95 -5.44
C HIS A 33 3.87 -18.57 -4.93
N ILE A 34 2.56 -18.39 -4.75
CA ILE A 34 1.98 -17.21 -4.11
C ILE A 34 1.24 -17.71 -2.88
N SER A 35 1.43 -17.00 -1.78
CA SER A 35 0.80 -17.22 -0.49
C SER A 35 0.20 -15.91 0.02
N ALA A 36 -0.59 -15.97 1.08
CA ALA A 36 -1.12 -14.76 1.72
C ALA A 36 -0.01 -13.84 2.26
N HIS A 37 1.18 -14.37 2.54
CA HIS A 37 2.34 -13.60 3.02
C HIS A 37 2.94 -12.69 1.95
N ASP A 38 2.66 -12.95 0.68
CA ASP A 38 3.15 -12.16 -0.45
C ASP A 38 2.23 -10.97 -0.77
N LEU A 39 1.11 -10.83 -0.05
CA LEU A 39 0.04 -9.88 -0.35
C LEU A 39 0.01 -8.73 0.66
N ILE A 40 -0.23 -7.52 0.15
CA ILE A 40 -0.60 -6.33 0.90
C ILE A 40 -2.00 -5.92 0.45
N VAL A 41 -2.88 -5.60 1.40
CA VAL A 41 -4.25 -5.16 1.08
C VAL A 41 -4.38 -3.65 1.26
N PRO A 42 -4.59 -2.88 0.18
CA PRO A 42 -4.99 -1.48 0.26
C PRO A 42 -6.37 -1.32 0.90
N LEU A 43 -6.52 -0.36 1.81
CA LEU A 43 -7.78 0.01 2.44
C LEU A 43 -8.00 1.52 2.31
N PHE A 44 -9.20 1.89 1.88
CA PHE A 44 -9.63 3.29 1.80
C PHE A 44 -10.47 3.62 3.03
N VAL A 45 -10.13 4.68 3.74
CA VAL A 45 -10.79 5.11 4.97
C VAL A 45 -11.29 6.52 4.78
N GLU A 46 -12.60 6.72 4.83
CA GLU A 46 -13.22 8.04 4.71
C GLU A 46 -13.72 8.50 6.06
N GLU A 47 -13.40 9.75 6.42
CA GLU A 47 -13.93 10.38 7.62
C GLU A 47 -15.37 10.87 7.41
N ASP A 48 -16.08 11.08 8.52
CA ASP A 48 -17.42 11.69 8.54
C ASP A 48 -18.49 10.96 7.68
N ILE A 49 -18.36 9.63 7.55
CA ILE A 49 -19.39 8.76 6.95
C ILE A 49 -19.92 7.73 7.96
N ASP A 50 -21.24 7.53 7.96
CA ASP A 50 -21.92 6.63 8.92
C ASP A 50 -21.85 5.15 8.50
N GLU A 51 -21.76 4.89 7.19
CA GLU A 51 -21.71 3.55 6.62
C GLU A 51 -20.67 3.47 5.51
N ARG A 52 -20.12 2.27 5.30
CA ARG A 52 -19.13 2.03 4.25
C ARG A 52 -19.74 2.29 2.86
N LEU A 53 -18.99 2.98 1.99
CA LEU A 53 -19.46 3.38 0.66
C LEU A 53 -18.76 2.56 -0.44
N PRO A 54 -19.50 1.99 -1.41
CA PRO A 54 -18.86 1.27 -2.52
C PRO A 54 -18.12 2.25 -3.45
N LEU A 55 -16.95 1.84 -3.95
CA LEU A 55 -16.27 2.55 -5.03
C LEU A 55 -16.81 2.07 -6.38
N SER A 56 -17.55 2.93 -7.08
CA SER A 56 -18.23 2.57 -8.33
C SER A 56 -17.28 2.13 -9.45
N THR A 57 -16.08 2.71 -9.50
CA THR A 57 -15.04 2.39 -10.48
C THR A 57 -14.22 1.14 -10.12
N LEU A 58 -14.34 0.65 -8.88
CA LEU A 58 -13.64 -0.53 -8.36
C LEU A 58 -14.63 -1.51 -7.71
N PRO A 59 -15.39 -2.29 -8.50
CA PRO A 59 -16.39 -3.22 -7.97
C PRO A 59 -15.80 -4.18 -6.93
N GLY A 60 -16.44 -4.25 -5.76
CA GLY A 60 -15.98 -5.06 -4.62
C GLY A 60 -15.07 -4.32 -3.63
N VAL A 61 -14.65 -3.09 -3.95
CA VAL A 61 -13.88 -2.22 -3.07
C VAL A 61 -14.79 -1.16 -2.44
N TRP A 62 -14.51 -0.83 -1.19
CA TRP A 62 -15.32 0.06 -0.37
C TRP A 62 -14.40 1.10 0.31
N ARG A 63 -14.93 2.30 0.50
CA ARG A 63 -14.44 3.26 1.49
C ARG A 63 -15.03 2.83 2.83
N GLU A 64 -14.16 2.39 3.72
CA GLU A 64 -14.51 2.01 5.07
C GLU A 64 -14.72 3.27 5.91
N THR A 65 -15.64 3.21 6.87
CA THR A 65 -15.68 4.21 7.94
C THR A 65 -14.53 3.91 8.91
N GLU A 66 -14.14 4.88 9.74
CA GLU A 66 -13.18 4.64 10.83
C GLU A 66 -13.58 3.45 11.72
N LYS A 67 -14.88 3.21 11.91
CA LYS A 67 -15.40 2.09 12.71
C LYS A 67 -15.41 0.76 11.95
N SER A 68 -15.78 0.75 10.67
CA SER A 68 -15.81 -0.49 9.88
C SER A 68 -14.40 -0.98 9.54
N LEU A 69 -13.41 -0.08 9.52
CA LEU A 69 -11.99 -0.38 9.38
C LEU A 69 -11.53 -1.45 10.38
N GLU A 70 -11.86 -1.31 11.67
CA GLU A 70 -11.40 -2.24 12.71
C GLU A 70 -11.84 -3.68 12.43
N LYS A 71 -13.08 -3.87 11.99
CA LYS A 71 -13.58 -5.18 11.59
C LYS A 71 -12.83 -5.70 10.36
N ARG A 72 -12.65 -4.85 9.35
CA ARG A 72 -11.99 -5.22 8.11
C ARG A 72 -10.53 -5.65 8.33
N VAL A 73 -9.82 -4.95 9.20
CA VAL A 73 -8.43 -5.26 9.58
C VAL A 73 -8.34 -6.64 10.26
N LYS A 74 -9.27 -6.96 11.17
CA LYS A 74 -9.35 -8.28 11.81
C LYS A 74 -9.64 -9.40 10.80
N ASP A 75 -10.58 -9.17 9.89
CA ASP A 75 -10.91 -10.14 8.83
C ASP A 75 -9.70 -10.40 7.92
N ILE A 76 -8.91 -9.37 7.60
CA ILE A 76 -7.67 -9.49 6.82
C ILE A 76 -6.61 -10.27 7.58
N ALA A 77 -6.36 -9.96 8.85
CA ALA A 77 -5.40 -10.69 9.68
C ALA A 77 -5.77 -12.19 9.77
N ALA A 78 -7.06 -12.51 9.96
CA ALA A 78 -7.56 -13.88 10.02
C ALA A 78 -7.37 -14.66 8.69
N SER A 79 -7.28 -13.97 7.56
CA SER A 79 -7.03 -14.58 6.24
C SER A 79 -5.58 -15.03 6.02
N GLY A 80 -4.66 -14.64 6.91
CA GLY A 80 -3.22 -14.95 6.83
C GLY A 80 -2.37 -13.89 6.13
N VAL A 81 -2.99 -12.83 5.59
CA VAL A 81 -2.31 -11.63 5.07
C VAL A 81 -1.54 -10.94 6.20
N ARG A 82 -0.38 -10.35 5.86
CA ARG A 82 0.53 -9.74 6.85
C ARG A 82 0.66 -8.23 6.77
N GLY A 83 0.22 -7.61 5.68
CA GLY A 83 0.32 -6.17 5.50
C GLY A 83 -0.96 -5.53 4.98
N ILE A 84 -1.25 -4.33 5.48
CA ILE A 84 -2.25 -3.42 4.90
C ILE A 84 -1.59 -2.09 4.58
N MET A 85 -2.13 -1.41 3.56
CA MET A 85 -1.75 -0.02 3.24
C MET A 85 -2.98 0.86 3.37
N LEU A 86 -2.89 1.91 4.16
CA LEU A 86 -4.02 2.79 4.46
C LEU A 86 -4.00 4.03 3.57
N PHE A 87 -5.14 4.34 2.97
CA PHE A 87 -5.37 5.55 2.17
C PHE A 87 -6.54 6.33 2.77
N GLY A 88 -6.31 7.58 3.14
CA GLY A 88 -7.33 8.46 3.70
C GLY A 88 -8.17 9.12 2.61
N VAL A 89 -9.46 9.32 2.85
CA VAL A 89 -10.32 10.20 2.06
C VAL A 89 -10.76 11.32 3.01
N SER A 90 -9.99 12.40 3.02
CA SER A 90 -10.19 13.51 3.96
C SER A 90 -11.24 14.50 3.47
N HIS A 91 -12.03 15.01 4.42
CA HIS A 91 -12.94 16.15 4.25
C HIS A 91 -12.34 17.45 4.81
N ASN A 92 -11.20 17.36 5.52
CA ASN A 92 -10.46 18.47 6.13
C ASN A 92 -9.28 18.90 5.26
N LYS A 93 -9.57 19.34 4.03
CA LYS A 93 -8.53 19.74 3.08
C LYS A 93 -8.17 21.21 3.19
N ASP A 94 -6.88 21.51 3.05
CA ASP A 94 -6.37 22.88 2.92
C ASP A 94 -5.22 22.94 1.91
N HIS A 95 -4.67 24.11 1.66
CA HIS A 95 -3.58 24.28 0.68
C HIS A 95 -2.30 23.49 1.04
N ASN A 96 -2.07 23.14 2.31
CA ASN A 96 -0.82 22.52 2.76
C ASN A 96 -0.98 21.03 3.09
N GLY A 97 -2.21 20.50 3.06
CA GLY A 97 -2.53 19.16 3.56
C GLY A 97 -2.31 19.00 5.06
N SER A 98 -2.58 20.06 5.85
CA SER A 98 -2.17 20.13 7.26
C SER A 98 -2.82 19.09 8.18
N ASP A 99 -4.01 18.57 7.85
CA ASP A 99 -4.66 17.49 8.60
C ASP A 99 -3.76 16.26 8.73
N SER A 100 -3.05 15.91 7.66
CA SER A 100 -2.18 14.73 7.65
C SER A 100 -0.96 14.84 8.57
N MET A 101 -0.59 16.06 8.96
CA MET A 101 0.50 16.36 9.91
C MET A 101 -0.02 16.60 11.34
N SER A 102 -1.32 16.44 11.57
CA SER A 102 -1.93 16.55 12.89
C SER A 102 -1.94 15.18 13.61
N PRO A 103 -1.58 15.10 14.90
CA PRO A 103 -1.70 13.87 15.67
C PRO A 103 -3.15 13.40 15.85
N ASP A 104 -4.12 14.31 15.68
CA ASP A 104 -5.55 14.01 15.72
C ASP A 104 -6.17 13.90 14.31
N GLY A 105 -5.38 14.05 13.25
CA GLY A 105 -5.82 14.02 11.85
C GLY A 105 -6.15 12.61 11.33
N LEU A 106 -6.77 12.52 10.16
CA LEU A 106 -7.29 11.24 9.64
C LEU A 106 -6.17 10.18 9.52
N LEU A 107 -4.98 10.57 9.08
CA LEU A 107 -3.81 9.68 8.97
C LEU A 107 -3.49 8.98 10.29
N ALA A 108 -3.33 9.75 11.37
CA ALA A 108 -3.01 9.22 12.69
C ALA A 108 -4.16 8.34 13.23
N ARG A 109 -5.40 8.81 13.11
CA ARG A 109 -6.58 8.08 13.60
C ARG A 109 -6.74 6.72 12.91
N MET A 110 -6.60 6.64 11.59
CA MET A 110 -6.75 5.38 10.85
C MET A 110 -5.64 4.37 11.19
N ILE A 111 -4.39 4.83 11.33
CA ILE A 111 -3.26 3.99 11.73
C ILE A 111 -3.49 3.44 13.14
N ASN A 112 -3.81 4.31 14.10
CA ASN A 112 -4.03 3.92 15.49
C ASN A 112 -5.14 2.87 15.62
N ARG A 113 -6.27 3.07 14.93
CA ARG A 113 -7.38 2.11 14.91
C ARG A 113 -6.97 0.76 14.31
N ALA A 114 -6.25 0.78 13.20
CA ALA A 114 -5.78 -0.46 12.57
C ALA A 114 -4.83 -1.24 13.50
N LYS A 115 -3.86 -0.56 14.12
CA LYS A 115 -2.93 -1.18 15.07
C LYS A 115 -3.63 -1.71 16.31
N ASN A 116 -4.63 -1.00 16.83
CA ASN A 116 -5.44 -1.48 17.96
C ASN A 116 -6.30 -2.70 17.58
N ALA A 117 -6.77 -2.78 16.33
CA ALA A 117 -7.63 -3.86 15.87
C ALA A 117 -6.87 -5.18 15.66
N ALA A 118 -5.65 -5.12 15.09
CA ALA A 118 -4.79 -6.28 14.87
C ALA A 118 -3.30 -5.88 15.02
N PRO A 119 -2.74 -5.86 16.25
CA PRO A 119 -1.37 -5.42 16.50
C PRO A 119 -0.29 -6.18 15.72
N GLU A 120 -0.57 -7.43 15.38
CA GLU A 120 0.32 -8.33 14.63
C GLU A 120 0.34 -8.06 13.11
N LEU A 121 -0.59 -7.27 12.59
CA LEU A 121 -0.64 -6.91 11.18
C LEU A 121 0.26 -5.69 10.94
N SER A 122 1.10 -5.75 9.91
CA SER A 122 1.94 -4.63 9.53
C SER A 122 1.09 -3.54 8.86
N VAL A 123 1.15 -2.33 9.41
CA VAL A 123 0.48 -1.15 8.87
C VAL A 123 1.47 -0.33 8.09
N ILE A 124 1.19 -0.16 6.79
CA ILE A 124 1.92 0.69 5.87
C ILE A 124 1.16 2.00 5.73
N ALA A 125 1.79 3.10 6.12
CA ALA A 125 1.23 4.44 5.98
C ALA A 125 1.65 5.02 4.62
N ASP A 126 0.66 5.41 3.82
CA ASP A 126 0.91 6.29 2.68
C ASP A 126 1.26 7.69 3.20
N VAL A 127 2.38 8.23 2.73
CA VAL A 127 2.86 9.58 3.10
C VAL A 127 2.92 10.44 1.85
N CYS A 128 1.87 11.24 1.68
CA CYS A 128 1.65 12.17 0.59
C CYS A 128 0.57 13.19 0.99
N PHE A 129 0.41 14.23 0.18
CA PHE A 129 -0.56 15.30 0.42
C PHE A 129 -1.73 15.35 -0.58
N CYS A 130 -1.78 14.50 -1.61
CA CYS A 130 -2.84 14.60 -2.64
C CYS A 130 -4.26 14.35 -2.09
N GLU A 131 -4.39 13.53 -1.05
CA GLU A 131 -5.65 13.26 -0.37
C GLU A 131 -6.07 14.41 0.55
N TYR A 132 -5.12 15.27 0.94
CA TYR A 132 -5.28 16.28 1.99
C TYR A 132 -5.20 17.72 1.45
N THR A 133 -4.67 17.93 0.25
CA THR A 133 -4.64 19.25 -0.38
C THR A 133 -5.94 19.56 -1.10
N ASP A 134 -6.37 20.82 -1.04
CA ASP A 134 -7.58 21.30 -1.74
C ASP A 134 -7.41 21.31 -3.28
N HIS A 135 -6.18 21.41 -3.77
CA HIS A 135 -5.81 21.34 -5.17
C HIS A 135 -5.43 19.93 -5.65
N GLY A 136 -5.26 18.97 -4.74
CA GLY A 136 -4.98 17.56 -5.06
C GLY A 136 -3.57 17.26 -5.57
N HIS A 137 -2.61 18.17 -5.38
CA HIS A 137 -1.20 17.90 -5.69
C HIS A 137 -0.50 17.26 -4.49
N CYS A 138 0.62 16.58 -4.76
CA CYS A 138 1.37 15.83 -3.75
C CYS A 138 2.16 16.68 -2.75
N GLY A 139 1.95 18.00 -2.70
CA GLY A 139 2.62 18.94 -1.82
C GLY A 139 2.16 20.38 -2.03
N PRO A 140 2.57 21.32 -1.17
CA PRO A 140 2.24 22.74 -1.31
C PRO A 140 2.72 23.32 -2.65
N LEU A 141 1.91 24.20 -3.23
CA LEU A 141 2.27 24.92 -4.45
C LEU A 141 3.12 26.17 -4.15
N CYS A 142 4.04 26.48 -5.06
CA CYS A 142 4.78 27.73 -5.09
C CYS A 142 3.95 28.85 -5.75
N GLU A 143 4.45 30.09 -5.73
CA GLU A 143 3.75 31.25 -6.34
C GLU A 143 3.48 31.09 -7.85
N HIS A 144 4.23 30.23 -8.53
CA HIS A 144 4.06 29.95 -9.97
C HIS A 144 3.11 28.78 -10.26
N GLY A 145 2.57 28.12 -9.22
CA GLY A 145 1.61 27.02 -9.34
C GLY A 145 2.22 25.62 -9.49
N ASP A 146 3.55 25.49 -9.42
CA ASP A 146 4.23 24.18 -9.37
C ASP A 146 4.35 23.68 -7.93
N VAL A 147 4.51 22.37 -7.75
CA VAL A 147 4.75 21.77 -6.43
C VAL A 147 6.14 22.16 -5.93
N ASP A 148 6.22 22.73 -4.73
CA ASP A 148 7.48 23.12 -4.08
C ASP A 148 8.15 21.90 -3.45
N ASN A 149 9.21 21.39 -4.08
CA ASN A 149 9.91 20.18 -3.63
C ASN A 149 10.38 20.28 -2.18
N ASP A 150 11.06 21.36 -1.82
CA ASP A 150 11.79 21.47 -0.57
C ASP A 150 10.81 21.66 0.60
N ARG A 151 9.79 22.49 0.41
CA ARG A 151 8.68 22.59 1.39
C ARG A 151 7.91 21.28 1.51
N THR A 152 7.77 20.53 0.43
CA THR A 152 7.08 19.24 0.47
C THR A 152 7.87 18.21 1.27
N ILE A 153 9.18 18.09 1.07
CA ILE A 153 9.98 17.09 1.82
C ILE A 153 10.06 17.41 3.32
N GLU A 154 10.06 18.69 3.72
CA GLU A 154 9.95 19.09 5.12
C GLU A 154 8.62 18.60 5.72
N ASN A 155 7.51 18.82 5.02
CA ASN A 155 6.19 18.37 5.46
C ASN A 155 6.08 16.83 5.47
N ILE A 156 6.65 16.13 4.47
CA ILE A 156 6.69 14.65 4.41
C ILE A 156 7.37 14.09 5.67
N ALA A 157 8.44 14.73 6.15
CA ALA A 157 9.12 14.30 7.37
C ALA A 157 8.21 14.44 8.61
N LEU A 158 7.46 15.54 8.72
CA LEU A 158 6.47 15.76 9.80
C LEU A 158 5.32 14.74 9.74
N GLN A 159 4.74 14.54 8.56
CA GLN A 159 3.68 13.54 8.33
C GLN A 159 4.17 12.12 8.67
N SER A 160 5.41 11.80 8.33
CA SER A 160 6.04 10.52 8.67
C SER A 160 6.21 10.32 10.17
N LEU A 161 6.60 11.38 10.90
CA LEU A 161 6.69 11.33 12.36
C LEU A 161 5.31 11.05 12.98
N VAL A 162 4.28 11.76 12.53
CA VAL A 162 2.89 11.54 12.99
C VAL A 162 2.43 10.10 12.73
N ALA A 163 2.70 9.57 11.53
CA ALA A 163 2.37 8.18 11.20
C ALA A 163 3.11 7.16 12.10
N CYS A 164 4.40 7.39 12.36
CA CYS A 164 5.20 6.58 13.26
C CYS A 164 4.67 6.62 14.71
N GLU A 165 4.34 7.82 15.22
CA GLU A 165 3.78 8.01 16.57
C GLU A 165 2.40 7.34 16.71
N ALA A 166 1.61 7.32 15.64
CA ALA A 166 0.34 6.59 15.59
C ALA A 166 0.50 5.07 15.55
N GLY A 167 1.69 4.56 15.24
CA GLY A 167 2.05 3.14 15.27
C GLY A 167 2.26 2.47 13.92
N ALA A 168 2.45 3.23 12.83
CA ALA A 168 2.78 2.65 11.53
C ALA A 168 4.10 1.88 11.59
N ASP A 169 4.13 0.70 10.95
CA ASP A 169 5.32 -0.15 10.90
C ASP A 169 6.22 0.21 9.71
N ILE A 170 5.62 0.70 8.62
CA ILE A 170 6.31 1.07 7.38
C ILE A 170 5.79 2.42 6.88
N ILE A 171 6.71 3.31 6.55
CA ILE A 171 6.42 4.59 5.87
C ILE A 171 6.64 4.41 4.37
N ALA A 172 5.62 4.71 3.57
CA ALA A 172 5.64 4.61 2.12
C ALA A 172 5.42 6.00 1.48
N PRO A 173 6.48 6.77 1.22
CA PRO A 173 6.35 8.09 0.61
C PRO A 173 6.00 7.98 -0.88
N SER A 174 4.80 8.41 -1.26
CA SER A 174 4.28 8.32 -2.63
C SER A 174 4.28 9.67 -3.37
N GLY A 175 4.68 10.75 -2.70
CA GLY A 175 4.70 12.12 -3.24
C GLY A 175 5.72 12.38 -4.35
N MET A 176 6.67 11.48 -4.58
CA MET A 176 7.67 11.56 -5.66
C MET A 176 8.57 12.81 -5.61
N MET A 177 8.84 13.33 -4.42
CA MET A 177 9.75 14.47 -4.25
C MET A 177 11.21 14.02 -4.22
N ASP A 178 12.08 14.83 -4.82
CA ASP A 178 13.53 14.61 -4.81
C ASP A 178 14.04 14.74 -3.37
N GLY A 179 14.75 13.70 -2.90
CA GLY A 179 15.31 13.67 -1.54
C GLY A 179 14.33 13.20 -0.44
N GLN A 180 13.06 12.90 -0.75
CA GLN A 180 12.04 12.56 0.26
C GLN A 180 12.47 11.42 1.22
N VAL A 181 13.13 10.37 0.70
CA VAL A 181 13.57 9.24 1.53
C VAL A 181 14.64 9.68 2.54
N SER A 182 15.51 10.61 2.14
CA SER A 182 16.54 11.15 3.05
C SER A 182 15.94 12.11 4.08
N ALA A 183 14.90 12.87 3.74
CA ALA A 183 14.23 13.76 4.68
C ALA A 183 13.48 12.99 5.78
N ILE A 184 12.95 11.80 5.44
CA ILE A 184 12.25 10.91 6.38
C ILE A 184 13.20 10.21 7.37
N ARG A 185 14.48 10.02 7.00
CA ARG A 185 15.42 9.11 7.69
C ARG A 185 16.38 9.84 8.62
#